data_AF-A0A963N9V3-F1
#
_entry.id   AF-A0A963N9V3-F1
#
_cell.length_a   1.000
_cell.length_b   1.000
_cell.length_c   1.000
_cell.angle_alpha   90.00
_cell.angle_beta   90.00
_cell.angle_gamma   90.00
#
_symmetry.space_group_name_H-M   'P 1'
#
loop_
_entity.id
_entity.type
_entity.pdbx_description
1 polymer ?
#
loop_
_entity_poly.entity_id
_entity_poly.type
_entity_poly.pdbx_seq_one_letter_code
_entity_poly.pdbx_strand_id
1 'polypeptide(L)' 'MELAGKRIVLGVTGGIAAYKAAELVRLLTGEGATVQVVMSEAAARFVTPVTFQALSG' A
#
# COMPACT_ATOMS: atom_id res chain seq x y z
N MET A 1 -14.71 -8.47 7.12
CA MET A 1 -14.52 -7.01 7.03
C MET A 1 -14.35 -6.44 8.42
N GLU A 2 -13.24 -6.78 9.06
CA GLU A 2 -12.88 -6.22 10.38
C GLU A 2 -12.43 -4.76 10.28
N LEU A 3 -12.00 -4.31 9.10
CA LEU A 3 -11.44 -2.97 8.87
C LEU A 3 -12.41 -2.03 8.13
N ALA A 4 -13.68 -2.41 8.00
CA ALA A 4 -14.70 -1.60 7.33
C ALA A 4 -14.75 -0.16 7.87
N GLY A 5 -14.63 0.81 6.97
CA GLY A 5 -14.69 2.25 7.30
C GLY A 5 -13.45 2.81 8.00
N LYS A 6 -12.39 2.00 8.18
CA LYS A 6 -11.10 2.49 8.66
C LYS A 6 -10.34 3.19 7.54
N ARG A 7 -9.66 4.27 7.88
CA ARG A 7 -8.74 5.00 6.99
C ARG A 7 -7.31 4.73 7.46
N ILE A 8 -6.48 4.15 6.60
CA ILE A 8 -5.12 3.71 6.92
C ILE A 8 -4.14 4.43 6.02
N VAL A 9 -3.09 5.02 6.61
CA VAL A 9 -1.93 5.51 5.85
C VAL A 9 -0.85 4.44 5.90
N LEU A 10 -0.42 3.95 4.74
CA LEU A 10 0.66 2.97 4.60
C LEU A 10 1.94 3.67 4.11
N GLY A 11 2.94 3.76 4.98
CA GLY A 11 4.28 4.25 4.62
C GLY A 11 5.17 3.13 4.09
N VAL A 12 5.71 3.30 2.87
CA VAL A 12 6.62 2.34 2.23
C VAL A 12 8.02 2.96 2.09
N THR A 13 9.05 2.29 2.61
CA THR A 13 10.44 2.77 2.59
C THR A 13 11.36 1.81 1.83
N GLY A 14 12.62 2.19 1.64
CA GLY A 14 13.59 1.46 0.81
C GLY A 14 14.11 0.20 1.49
N GLY A 15 13.59 -0.96 1.06
CA GLY A 15 14.07 -2.27 1.47
C GLY A 15 13.56 -3.35 0.53
N ILE A 16 14.19 -4.53 0.54
CA ILE A 16 13.84 -5.63 -0.37
C ILE A 16 12.36 -6.05 -0.26
N ALA A 17 11.72 -5.83 0.89
CA ALA A 17 10.32 -6.14 1.12
C ALA A 17 9.33 -5.12 0.53
N ALA A 18 9.79 -3.99 -0.01
CA ALA A 18 8.91 -2.91 -0.48
C ALA A 18 7.90 -3.37 -1.53
N TYR A 19 8.27 -4.30 -2.43
CA TYR A 19 7.34 -4.83 -3.44
C TYR A 19 6.15 -5.59 -2.83
N LYS A 20 6.32 -6.20 -1.65
CA LYS A 20 5.26 -6.93 -0.93
C LYS A 20 4.20 -5.99 -0.36
N ALA A 21 4.49 -4.69 -0.25
CA ALA A 21 3.51 -3.72 0.20
C ALA A 21 2.28 -3.68 -0.72
N ALA A 22 2.41 -4.03 -2.01
CA ALA A 22 1.28 -4.14 -2.93
C ALA A 22 0.25 -5.20 -2.47
N GLU A 23 0.75 -6.36 -2.01
CA GLU A 23 -0.10 -7.41 -1.46
C GLU A 23 -0.79 -6.94 -0.16
N LEU A 24 -0.05 -6.26 0.71
CA LEU A 24 -0.61 -5.69 1.94
C LEU A 24 -1.76 -4.71 1.65
N VAL A 25 -1.61 -3.82 0.67
CA VAL A 25 -2.70 -2.92 0.25
C VAL A 25 -3.92 -3.71 -0.19
N ARG A 26 -3.73 -4.74 -1.04
CA ARG A 26 -4.84 -5.58 -1.50
C ARG A 26 -5.59 -6.27 -0.35
N LEU A 27 -4.87 -6.78 0.64
CA LEU A 27 -5.46 -7.42 1.82
C LEU A 27 -6.24 -6.42 2.69
N LEU A 28 -5.65 -5.24 2.96
CA LEU A 28 -6.29 -4.20 3.76
C LEU A 28 -7.57 -3.66 3.09
N THR A 29 -7.53 -3.40 1.78
CA THR A 29 -8.70 -2.99 1.01
C THR A 29 -9.75 -4.10 0.98
N GLY A 30 -9.34 -5.38 0.85
CA GLY A 30 -10.23 -6.53 0.92
C GLY A 30 -10.99 -6.66 2.25
N GLU A 31 -10.41 -6.19 3.36
CA GLU A 31 -11.08 -6.12 4.66
C GLU A 31 -11.96 -4.88 4.86
N GLY A 32 -12.10 -4.04 3.83
CA GLY A 32 -12.99 -2.86 3.81
C GLY A 32 -12.32 -1.56 4.29
N ALA A 33 -10.99 -1.54 4.41
CA ALA A 33 -10.26 -0.31 4.72
C ALA A 33 -10.09 0.57 3.47
N THR A 34 -10.08 1.89 3.67
CA THR A 34 -9.54 2.84 2.70
C THR A 34 -8.06 3.05 2.99
N VAL A 35 -7.19 2.71 2.05
CA VAL A 35 -5.73 2.78 2.23
C VAL A 35 -5.15 3.90 1.38
N GLN A 36 -4.34 4.77 1.99
CA GLN A 36 -3.55 5.77 1.28
C GLN A 36 -2.08 5.44 1.43
N VAL A 37 -1.37 5.28 0.30
CA VAL A 37 0.05 4.92 0.30
C VAL A 37 0.92 6.17 0.19
N VAL A 38 1.95 6.25 1.03
CA VAL A 38 3.03 7.23 0.93
C VAL A 38 4.34 6.45 0.82
N MET A 39 5.21 6.83 -0.11
CA MET A 39 6.44 6.08 -0.37
C MET A 39 7.66 6.99 -0.46
N SER A 40 8.81 6.50 0.02
CA SER A 40 10.08 7.20 -0.16
C SER A 40 10.63 7.00 -1.57
N GLU A 41 11.57 7.85 -1.98
CA GLU A 41 12.25 7.69 -3.28
C GLU A 41 12.99 6.35 -3.38
N ALA A 42 13.57 5.87 -2.29
CA ALA A 42 14.24 4.57 -2.25
C ALA A 42 13.26 3.40 -2.46
N ALA A 43 12.03 3.49 -1.94
CA ALA A 43 10.99 2.48 -2.18
C ALA A 43 10.60 2.40 -3.66
N ALA A 44 10.58 3.56 -4.35
CA ALA A 44 10.24 3.65 -5.77
C ALA A 44 11.21 2.88 -6.69
N ARG A 45 12.40 2.52 -6.20
CA ARG A 45 13.36 1.66 -6.91
C ARG A 45 12.98 0.17 -6.91
N PHE A 46 12.11 -0.25 -5.97
CA PHE A 46 11.66 -1.64 -5.83
C PHE A 46 10.24 -1.86 -6.37
N VAL A 47 9.36 -0.86 -6.24
CA VAL A 47 7.97 -0.89 -6.72
C VAL A 47 7.54 0.52 -7.04
N THR A 48 6.83 0.72 -8.15
CA THR A 48 6.49 2.06 -8.65
C THR A 48 5.19 2.58 -8.04
N PRO A 49 5.00 3.91 -7.94
CA PRO A 49 3.75 4.50 -7.44
C PRO A 49 2.48 4.04 -8.19
N VAL A 50 2.59 3.75 -9.49
CA VAL A 50 1.45 3.32 -10.32
C VAL A 50 0.87 1.98 -9.86
N THR A 51 1.69 1.09 -9.29
CA THR A 51 1.22 -0.18 -8.70
C THR A 51 0.23 0.09 -7.57
N PHE A 52 0.52 1.07 -6.71
CA PHE A 52 -0.35 1.40 -5.59
C PHE A 52 -1.60 2.16 -6.02
N GLN A 53 -1.49 3.05 -7.01
CA GLN A 53 -2.64 3.75 -7.59
C GLN A 53 -3.70 2.78 -8.13
N ALA A 54 -3.26 1.67 -8.74
CA ALA A 54 -4.17 0.64 -9.23
C ALA A 54 -4.82 -0.22 -8.13
N LEU A 55 -4.26 -0.24 -6.91
CA LEU A 55 -4.70 -1.12 -5.80
C LEU A 55 -5.44 -0.38 -4.68
N SER A 56 -5.22 0.93 -4.54
CA SER A 56 -5.81 1.77 -3.51
C SER A 56 -6.97 2.63 -4.00
N GLY A 57 -7.33 2.51 -5.29
CA GLY A 57 -8.46 3.20 -5.92
C GLY A 57 -9.79 2.48 -5.70
#